data_AF-Q6E4Z5-F1
#
_entry.id   AF-Q6E4Z5-F1
#
_cell.length_a   1.000
_cell.length_b   1.000
_cell.length_c   1.000
_cell.angle_alpha   90.00
_cell.angle_beta   90.00
_cell.angle_gamma   90.00
#
_symmetry.space_group_name_H-M   'P 1'
#
loop_
_entity.id
_entity.type
_entity.pdbx_description
1 polymer ?
#
loop_
_entity_poly.entity_id
_entity_poly.type
_entity_poly.pdbx_seq_one_letter_code
_entity_poly.pdbx_strand_id
1 'polypeptide(L)' 'LGQCYSTELLEGLLGFCQRNELHYISDEVYGMSVFSDPEKEVTPTFTSILRLVTASELTPWVHMVYSLS' A
#
# COMPACT_ATOMS: atom_id res chain seq x y z
N LEU A 1 -9.88 12.18 -0.52
CA LEU A 1 -10.08 10.75 -0.85
C LEU A 1 -9.48 10.47 -2.22
N GLY A 2 -9.01 9.24 -2.47
CA GLY A 2 -8.44 8.84 -3.76
C GLY A 2 -6.99 9.30 -4.01
N GLN A 3 -6.20 9.49 -2.95
CA GLN A 3 -4.76 9.74 -3.07
C GLN A 3 -4.00 8.45 -2.81
N CYS A 4 -2.91 8.23 -3.55
CA CYS A 4 -1.98 7.13 -3.26
C CYS A 4 -1.17 7.50 -2.00
N TYR A 5 -0.98 6.54 -1.10
CA TYR A 5 -0.09 6.72 0.05
C TYR A 5 1.38 6.70 -0.40
N SER A 6 2.22 7.51 0.24
CA SER A 6 3.66 7.47 -0.01
C SER A 6 4.28 6.19 0.56
N THR A 7 5.40 5.77 -0.02
CA THR A 7 6.13 4.59 0.43
C THR A 7 6.53 4.70 1.90
N GLU A 8 7.01 5.86 2.32
CA GLU A 8 7.49 6.11 3.70
C GLU A 8 6.36 5.96 4.72
N LEU A 9 5.14 6.37 4.35
CA LEU A 9 3.97 6.20 5.19
C LEU A 9 3.59 4.73 5.32
N LEU A 10 3.60 3.99 4.20
CA LEU A 10 3.28 2.56 4.20
C LEU A 10 4.28 1.76 5.05
N GLU A 11 5.58 2.06 4.93
CA GLU A 11 6.63 1.48 5.78
C GLU A 11 6.42 1.81 7.26
N GLY A 12 6.08 3.07 7.58
CA GLY A 12 5.78 3.50 8.95
C GLY A 12 4.59 2.77 9.56
N LEU A 13 3.52 2.56 8.78
CA LEU A 13 2.33 1.83 9.20
C LEU A 13 2.63 0.33 9.38
N LEU A 14 3.34 -0.28 8.43
CA LEU A 14 3.74 -1.68 8.52
C LEU A 14 4.58 -1.93 9.77
N GLY A 15 5.60 -1.09 10.01
CA GLY A 15 6.43 -1.17 11.20
C GLY A 15 5.65 -0.91 12.49
N PHE A 16 4.66 0.00 12.48
CA PHE A 16 3.76 0.19 13.62
C PHE A 16 2.94 -1.05 13.92
N CYS A 17 2.32 -1.67 12.92
CA CYS A 17 1.55 -2.90 13.09
C CYS A 17 2.42 -4.04 13.63
N GLN A 18 3.61 -4.22 13.06
CA GLN A 18 4.54 -5.26 13.50
C GLN A 18 4.98 -5.09 14.96
N ARG A 19 5.29 -3.87 15.41
CA ARG A 19 5.70 -3.60 16.80
C ARG A 19 4.58 -3.81 17.82
N ASN A 20 3.32 -3.72 17.40
CA ASN A 20 2.14 -3.81 18.26
C ASN A 20 1.35 -5.11 18.04
N GLU A 21 1.90 -6.08 17.31
CA GLU A 21 1.24 -7.36 17.00
C GLU A 21 -0.15 -7.18 16.36
N LEU A 22 -0.29 -6.16 15.51
CA LEU A 22 -1.53 -5.86 14.79
C LEU A 22 -1.50 -6.46 13.39
N HIS A 23 -2.67 -6.93 12.96
CA HIS A 23 -2.88 -7.27 11.56
C HIS A 23 -2.87 -6.01 10.70
N TYR A 24 -2.05 -6.01 9.66
CA TYR A 24 -2.06 -5.01 8.60
C TYR A 24 -2.88 -5.55 7.42
N ILE A 25 -3.91 -4.82 7.00
CA ILE A 25 -4.77 -5.21 5.87
C ILE A 25 -4.72 -4.10 4.84
N SER A 26 -4.19 -4.40 3.65
CA SER A 26 -4.18 -3.51 2.49
C SER A 26 -5.31 -3.89 1.54
N ASP A 27 -6.26 -2.98 1.33
CA ASP A 27 -7.28 -3.12 0.29
C ASP A 27 -6.83 -2.36 -0.96
N GLU A 28 -6.35 -3.10 -1.96
CA GLU A 28 -5.69 -2.55 -3.16
C GLU A 28 -6.55 -2.69 -4.42
N VAL A 29 -7.87 -2.83 -4.29
CA VAL A 29 -8.80 -3.00 -5.43
C VAL A 29 -8.75 -1.86 -6.45
N TYR A 30 -8.38 -0.65 -6.03
CA TYR A 30 -8.18 0.51 -6.91
C TYR A 30 -6.71 0.78 -7.24
N GLY A 31 -5.77 -0.10 -6.89
CA GLY A 31 -4.34 0.12 -7.09
C GLY A 31 -3.94 0.35 -8.55
N MET A 32 -4.73 -0.17 -9.50
CA MET A 32 -4.54 0.05 -10.94
C MET A 32 -5.34 1.24 -11.50
N SER A 33 -6.17 1.89 -10.70
CA SER A 33 -7.01 3.03 -11.09
C SER A 33 -6.30 4.36 -10.86
N VAL A 34 -5.06 4.47 -11.36
CA VAL A 34 -4.23 5.67 -11.22
C VAL A 34 -4.27 6.46 -12.52
N PHE A 35 -4.71 7.72 -12.44
CA PHE A 35 -4.87 8.61 -13.58
C PHE A 35 -3.92 9.80 -13.45
N SER A 36 -3.23 10.15 -14.54
CA SER A 36 -2.47 11.38 -14.63
C SER A 36 -3.41 12.57 -14.83
N ASP A 37 -3.07 13.68 -14.17
CA ASP A 37 -3.79 14.95 -14.30
C ASP A 37 -2.83 15.95 -14.96
N PRO A 38 -3.11 16.42 -16.19
CA PRO A 38 -2.22 17.34 -16.91
C PRO A 38 -2.00 18.68 -16.20
N GLU A 39 -2.92 19.07 -15.31
CA GLU A 39 -2.80 20.31 -14.52
C GLU A 39 -1.97 20.13 -13.25
N LYS A 40 -1.61 18.89 -12.89
CA LYS A 40 -0.77 18.58 -11.73
C LYS A 40 0.63 18.23 -12.16
N GLU A 41 1.61 18.87 -11.51
CA GLU A 41 3.04 18.61 -11.77
C GLU A 41 3.47 17.18 -11.41
N VAL A 42 2.76 16.53 -10.47
CA VAL A 42 3.11 15.20 -9.97
C VAL A 42 2.05 14.20 -10.37
N THR A 43 2.46 13.17 -11.12
CA THR A 43 1.60 12.02 -11.40
C THR A 43 1.56 11.13 -10.15
N PRO A 44 0.38 10.82 -9.60
CA PRO A 44 0.27 9.92 -8.47
C PRO A 44 0.86 8.55 -8.84
N THR A 45 1.61 7.93 -7.93
CA THR A 45 2.17 6.60 -8.11
C THR A 45 1.63 5.70 -7.01
N PHE A 46 1.03 4.59 -7.40
CA PHE A 46 0.58 3.57 -6.47
C PHE A 46 1.73 2.60 -6.14
N THR A 47 1.91 2.33 -4.86
CA THR A 47 2.85 1.33 -4.33
C THR A 47 2.06 0.26 -3.60
N SER A 48 2.06 -0.97 -4.12
CA SER A 48 1.49 -2.13 -3.43
C SER A 48 2.29 -2.48 -2.18
N ILE A 49 1.63 -2.93 -1.12
CA ILE A 49 2.30 -3.42 0.08
C ILE A 49 3.24 -4.58 -0.24
N LEU A 50 2.91 -5.42 -1.23
CA LEU A 50 3.75 -6.54 -1.65
C LEU A 50 5.11 -6.11 -2.22
N ARG A 51 5.25 -4.84 -2.62
CA ARG A 51 6.54 -4.28 -3.06
C ARG A 51 7.45 -3.90 -1.88
N LEU A 52 6.87 -3.75 -0.69
CA LEU A 52 7.57 -3.29 0.53
C LEU A 52 7.91 -4.44 1.48
N VAL A 53 7.24 -5.58 1.37
CA VAL A 53 7.58 -6.80 2.12
C VAL A 53 8.49 -7.71 1.28
N THR A 54 9.62 -8.12 1.85
CA THR A 54 10.43 -9.22 1.31
C THR A 54 9.82 -10.57 1.70
N ALA A 55 10.20 -11.65 1.00
CA ALA A 55 9.67 -13.00 1.28
C ALA A 55 9.92 -13.45 2.72
N SER A 56 11.00 -12.98 3.36
CA SER A 56 11.32 -13.22 4.77
C SER A 56 10.46 -12.41 5.76
N GLU A 57 9.84 -11.32 5.30
CA GLU A 57 8.99 -10.43 6.09
C GLU A 57 7.50 -10.71 5.90
N LEU A 58 7.15 -11.68 5.04
CA LEU A 58 5.81 -12.21 4.91
C LEU A 58 5.42 -12.98 6.18
N THR A 59 4.97 -12.23 7.17
CA THR A 59 4.39 -12.74 8.39
C THR A 59 2.89 -13.00 8.20
N PRO A 60 2.25 -13.87 9.01
CA PRO A 60 0.79 -14.06 8.97
C PRO A 60 -0.02 -12.80 9.34
N TRP A 61 0.64 -11.69 9.69
CA TRP A 61 0.02 -10.43 10.09
C TRP A 61 -0.23 -9.47 8.92
N VAL A 62 0.34 -9.72 7.73
CA VAL A 62 0.18 -8.85 6.55
C VAL A 62 -0.78 -9.50 5.56
N HIS A 63 -1.88 -8.81 5.28
CA HIS A 63 -2.95 -9.26 4.40
C HIS A 63 -3.09 -8.27 3.26
N MET A 64 -3.10 -8.76 2.02
CA MET A 64 -3.33 -7.95 0.84
C MET A 64 -4.58 -8.48 0.14
N VAL A 65 -5.52 -7.57 -0.13
CA VAL A 65 -6.74 -7.84 -0.89
C VAL A 65 -6.59 -7.24 -2.27
N TYR A 66 -6.62 -8.11 -3.28
CA TYR A 66 -6.68 -7.73 -4.68
C TYR A 66 -7.94 -8.33 -5.30
N SER A 67 -8.71 -7.51 -5.99
CA SER A 67 -9.90 -7.93 -6.73
C SER A 67 -10.02 -7.11 -8.01
N LEU A 68 -10.59 -7.73 -9.04
CA LEU A 68 -11.08 -7.03 -10.22
C LEU A 68 -12.58 -6.82 -10.00
N SER A 69 -12.99 -5.57 -9.79
CA SER A 69 -14.41 -5.20 -9.80
C SER A 69 -14.94 -5.09 -11.23
#